data_AF-A0A7W1S1V6-F1
#
_entry.id   AF-A0A7W1S1V6-F1
#
_cell.length_a   1.000
_cell.length_b   1.000
_cell.length_c   1.000
_cell.angle_alpha   90.00
_cell.angle_beta   90.00
_cell.angle_gamma   90.00
#
_symmetry.space_group_name_H-M   'P 1'
#
loop_
_entity.id
_entity.type
_entity.pdbx_description
1 polymer ?
#
loop_
_entity_poly.entity_id
_entity_poly.type
_entity_poly.pdbx_seq_one_letter_code
_entity_poly.pdbx_strand_id
1 'polypeptide(L)' 'MEAQSLETFQIGDKVYVMLYHAAKWLQMPLGDLEGQIALGKLELVRVEDRDFIELEALKAYAGKRKAWR' A
#
# COMPACT_ATOMS: atom_id res chain seq x y z
N MET A 1 -21.34 -2.59 -6.78
CA MET A 1 -20.05 -2.42 -6.09
C MET A 1 -19.06 -1.92 -7.13
N GLU A 2 -18.71 -0.63 -7.12
CA GLU A 2 -17.67 -0.12 -8.01
C GLU A 2 -16.33 -0.72 -7.56
N ALA A 3 -15.65 -1.42 -8.47
CA ALA A 3 -14.28 -1.84 -8.22
C ALA A 3 -13.43 -0.57 -8.14
N GLN A 4 -12.97 -0.20 -6.94
CA GLN A 4 -11.96 0.85 -6.81
C GLN A 4 -10.71 0.37 -7.53
N SER A 5 -10.45 0.95 -8.70
CA SER A 5 -9.23 0.73 -9.45
C SER A 5 -8.06 1.26 -8.64
N LEU A 6 -7.14 0.37 -8.28
CA LEU A 6 -5.88 0.72 -7.62
C LEU A 6 -4.97 1.35 -8.68
N GLU A 7 -4.64 2.64 -8.53
CA GLU A 7 -3.69 3.27 -9.43
C GLU A 7 -2.28 2.78 -9.10
N THR A 8 -1.63 2.18 -10.10
CA THR A 8 -0.32 1.54 -9.98
C THR A 8 0.72 2.21 -10.86
N PHE A 9 1.95 2.30 -10.37
CA PHE A 9 3.09 2.90 -11.04
C PHE A 9 4.18 1.85 -11.24
N GLN A 10 4.73 1.74 -12.44
CA GLN A 10 5.89 0.89 -12.68
C GLN A 10 7.16 1.70 -12.44
N ILE A 11 8.00 1.23 -11.52
CA ILE A 11 9.29 1.86 -11.18
C ILE A 11 10.34 0.75 -11.29
N GLY A 12 11.15 0.80 -12.35
CA GLY A 12 12.03 -0.31 -12.71
C GLY A 12 11.24 -1.57 -13.11
N ASP A 13 11.57 -2.69 -12.48
CA ASP A 13 10.95 -4.01 -12.67
C ASP A 13 9.76 -4.28 -11.73
N LYS A 14 9.48 -3.34 -10.82
CA LYS A 14 8.47 -3.49 -9.77
C LYS A 14 7.27 -2.56 -9.98
N VAL A 15 6.15 -2.96 -9.40
CA VAL A 15 4.89 -2.22 -9.42
C VAL A 15 4.60 -1.67 -8.05
N TYR A 16 4.24 -0.39 -8.00
CA TYR A 16 4.06 0.39 -6.80
C TYR A 16 2.70 1.07 -6.77
N VAL A 17 2.28 1.47 -5.59
CA VAL A 17 1.03 2.20 -5.35
C VAL A 17 1.35 3.38 -4.45
N MET A 18 0.82 4.56 -4.75
CA MET A 18 0.96 5.69 -3.85
C MET A 18 0.35 5.38 -2.49
N LEU A 19 1.01 5.81 -1.41
CA LEU A 19 0.61 5.52 -0.03
C LEU A 19 -0.86 5.86 0.24
N TYR A 20 -1.33 7.01 -0.24
CA TYR A 20 -2.73 7.43 -0.13
C TYR A 20 -3.71 6.45 -0.82
N HIS A 21 -3.38 5.95 -2.02
CA HIS A 21 -4.21 4.98 -2.74
C HIS A 21 -4.19 3.60 -2.07
N ALA A 22 -3.05 3.19 -1.52
CA ALA A 22 -2.93 1.97 -0.74
C ALA A 22 -3.85 2.02 0.50
N ALA A 23 -3.85 3.13 1.25
CA ALA A 23 -4.73 3.31 2.40
C ALA A 23 -6.21 3.24 2.03
N LYS A 24 -6.60 3.91 0.93
CA LYS A 24 -7.97 3.88 0.40
C LYS A 24 -8.41 2.47 0.01
N TRP A 25 -7.55 1.74 -0.71
CA TRP A 25 -7.82 0.37 -1.14
C TRP A 25 -7.94 -0.61 0.03
N LEU A 26 -7.11 -0.44 1.06
CA LEU A 26 -7.18 -1.21 2.31
C LEU A 26 -8.38 -0.83 3.18
N GLN A 27 -9.09 0.26 2.84
CA GLN A 27 -10.16 0.86 3.65
C GLN A 27 -9.66 1.09 5.09
N MET A 28 -8.53 1.76 5.22
CA MET A 28 -7.95 2.12 6.51
C MET A 28 -7.46 3.57 6.52
N PRO A 29 -7.43 4.25 7.68
CA PRO A 29 -6.85 5.57 7.82
C PRO A 29 -5.38 5.58 7.35
N LEU A 30 -4.95 6.70 6.75
CA LEU A 30 -3.57 6.89 6.31
C LEU A 30 -2.58 6.72 7.47
N GLY A 31 -2.87 7.31 8.62
CA GLY A 31 -2.04 7.20 9.83
C GLY A 31 -1.90 5.77 10.35
N ASP A 32 -2.91 4.92 10.19
CA ASP A 32 -2.81 3.51 10.58
C ASP A 32 -1.85 2.75 9.66
N LEU A 33 -1.85 3.09 8.36
CA LEU A 33 -0.96 2.51 7.36
C LEU A 33 0.48 3.00 7.57
N GLU A 34 0.67 4.30 7.84
CA GLU A 34 1.94 4.88 8.27
C GLU A 34 2.45 4.21 9.55
N GLY A 35 1.57 3.92 10.50
CA GLY A 35 1.90 3.13 11.69
C GLY A 35 2.38 1.72 11.35
N GLN A 36 1.81 1.04 10.35
CA GLN A 36 2.31 -0.27 9.92
C GLN A 36 3.69 -0.17 9.26
N ILE A 37 3.96 0.90 8.54
CA ILE A 37 5.28 1.20 7.97
C ILE A 37 6.30 1.43 9.08
N ALA A 38 5.96 2.23 10.09
CA ALA A 38 6.81 2.48 11.25
C ALA A 38 7.12 1.21 12.06
N LEU A 39 6.19 0.24 12.07
CA LEU A 39 6.37 -1.09 12.68
C LEU A 39 7.15 -2.07 11.78
N GLY A 40 7.60 -1.65 10.60
CA GLY A 40 8.34 -2.50 9.65
C GLY A 40 7.50 -3.59 8.98
N LYS A 41 6.17 -3.47 9.01
CA LYS A 41 5.28 -4.47 8.36
C LYS A 41 5.09 -4.23 6.86
N LEU A 42 5.37 -3.00 6.41
CA LEU A 42 5.34 -2.56 5.03
C LEU A 42 6.54 -1.64 4.80
N GLU A 43 7.10 -1.69 3.59
CA GLU A 43 8.19 -0.81 3.20
C GLU A 43 7.65 0.39 2.40
N LEU A 44 8.23 1.55 2.69
CA LEU A 44 7.96 2.80 1.99
C LEU A 44 9.11 3.12 1.05
N VAL A 45 8.79 3.37 -0.22
CA VAL A 45 9.75 3.83 -1.21
C VAL A 45 9.39 5.25 -1.60
N ARG A 46 10.35 6.17 -1.49
CA ARG A 46 10.16 7.57 -1.86
C ARG A 46 10.77 7.84 -3.24
N VAL A 47 9.98 8.36 -4.16
CA VAL A 47 10.40 8.73 -5.52
C VAL A 47 9.86 10.11 -5.84
N GLU A 48 10.76 11.05 -6.18
CA GLU A 48 10.41 12.43 -6.58
C GLU A 48 9.35 13.07 -5.66
N ASP A 49 9.55 12.96 -4.35
CA ASP A 49 8.68 13.47 -3.28
C ASP A 49 7.31 12.81 -3.11
N ARG A 50 7.11 11.64 -3.72
CA ARG A 50 5.93 10.81 -3.49
C ARG A 50 6.31 9.53 -2.78
N ASP A 51 5.42 9.12 -1.89
CA ASP A 51 5.55 7.92 -1.09
C ASP A 51 4.78 6.76 -1.71
N PHE A 52 5.47 5.64 -1.88
CA PHE A 52 4.97 4.46 -2.55
C PHE A 52 5.14 3.20 -1.71
N ILE A 53 4.26 2.23 -1.93
CA ILE A 53 4.35 0.88 -1.39
C ILE A 53 4.39 -0.09 -2.57
N GLU A 54 5.26 -1.09 -2.51
CA GLU A 54 5.28 -2.17 -3.50
C GLU A 54 3.96 -2.96 -3.48
N LEU A 55 3.35 -3.15 -4.66
CA LEU A 55 2.02 -3.73 -4.80
C LEU A 55 1.92 -5.16 -4.24
N GLU A 56 2.93 -5.99 -4.47
CA GLU A 56 2.93 -7.38 -3.98
C GLU A 56 3.04 -7.44 -2.44
N ALA A 57 3.86 -6.58 -1.84
CA ALA A 57 3.92 -6.42 -0.38
C ALA A 57 2.58 -5.94 0.20
N LEU A 58 1.94 -4.97 -0.47
CA LEU A 58 0.63 -4.46 -0.09
C LEU A 58 -0.45 -5.55 -0.14
N LYS A 59 -0.47 -6.38 -1.20
CA LYS A 59 -1.40 -7.52 -1.34
C LYS A 59 -1.15 -8.57 -0.25
N ALA A 60 0.11 -8.91 0.01
CA ALA A 60 0.47 -9.86 1.06
C ALA A 60 0.02 -9.36 2.46
N TYR A 61 0.22 -8.08 2.74
CA TYR A 61 -0.28 -7.43 3.95
C TYR A 61 -1.82 -7.47 4.03
N ALA A 62 -2.53 -7.14 2.94
CA ALA A 62 -3.99 -7.21 2.88
C ALA A 62 -4.51 -8.64 3.13
N GLY A 63 -3.86 -9.64 2.54
CA GLY A 63 -4.18 -11.06 2.75
C GLY A 63 -4.04 -11.45 4.21
N LYS A 64 -2.92 -11.09 4.85
CA LYS A 64 -2.71 -11.29 6.29
C LYS A 64 -3.78 -10.57 7.11
N ARG A 65 -4.15 -9.33 6.79
CA ARG A 65 -5.19 -8.59 7.51
C ARG A 65 -6.57 -9.25 7.41
N LYS A 66 -6.93 -9.80 6.25
CA LYS A 66 -8.22 -10.49 6.05
C LYS A 66 -8.27 -11.85 6.76
N ALA A 67 -7.14 -12.55 6.88
CA ALA A 67 -7.09 -13.84 7.57
C ALA A 67 -7.34 -13.75 9.09
N TRP A 68 -7.29 -12.54 9.67
CA TRP A 68 -7.46 -12.28 11.10
C TRP A 68 -8.74 -11.49 11.43
N ARG A 69 -9.64 -11.30 10.45
CA ARG A 69 -10.97 -10.70 10.61
C ARG A 69 -12.03 -11.78 10.49
#